data_AF-A0A9D9PEQ9-F1
#
_entry.id   AF-A0A9D9PEQ9-F1
#
_cell.length_a   1.000
_cell.length_b   1.000
_cell.length_c   1.000
_cell.angle_alpha   90.00
_cell.angle_beta   90.00
_cell.angle_gamma   90.00
#
_symmetry.space_group_name_H-M   'P 1'
#
loop_
_entity.id
_entity.type
_entity.pdbx_description
1 polymer ?
#
loop_
_entity_poly.entity_id
_entity_poly.type
_entity_poly.pdbx_seq_one_letter_code
_entity_poly.pdbx_strand_id
1 'polypeptide(L)'
;MSQSSFFNRYRRETEAWEDVEESETPECYFDCDEDNGDAEGSNFDSLLVFGDSLSEVGNVFIRTQGTIPPSPPYFEGRFSNGEVLVERLGEVLELDASTPGLAGGTNFAFGGARTGFGLSDRLTPNVGEQINLYLSENSPDETDLVFLYAGGNNFLQSPTPLDPAIVVEDIAIHIGTLAAAGAETFIVPNSGDVGATPFVRSIGRTEEITESIDNFNALLDIRLDELEETLNVEIIEVDIAEIFGEILDDPLSFGFVNSTDPALNQETLELVENPNRYVFWDNVHPTEAVTDILLEEVLDDLGELVSVDGEGESPDNWNDEGEDEGERDSLTGESIVADEEVPVFAEMEDIIEIFNTTPPIPSVSSPETIEVSLVTDFIAEVSETSFEEIFSL
;
A
#
# COMPACT_ATOMS: atom_id res chain seq x y z
N MET A 1 17.09 18.50 -9.75
CA MET A 1 17.32 18.14 -11.18
C MET A 1 17.81 16.72 -11.21
N SER A 2 16.89 15.77 -11.33
CA SER A 2 17.07 14.41 -11.87
C SER A 2 15.66 13.83 -12.01
N GLN A 3 15.00 14.07 -13.15
CA GLN A 3 13.70 13.48 -13.53
C GLN A 3 13.86 12.78 -14.91
N SER A 4 14.93 12.02 -15.11
CA SER A 4 15.34 11.65 -16.49
C SER A 4 15.72 10.19 -16.73
N SER A 5 15.71 9.31 -15.73
CA SER A 5 15.97 7.88 -15.96
C SER A 5 14.71 7.15 -16.42
N PHE A 6 13.59 7.33 -15.70
CA PHE A 6 12.34 6.59 -15.95
C PHE A 6 11.71 6.87 -17.33
N PHE A 7 11.56 8.16 -17.69
CA PHE A 7 11.01 8.60 -19.00
C PHE A 7 11.74 8.04 -20.23
N ASN A 8 13.02 7.68 -20.12
CA ASN A 8 13.80 7.16 -21.25
C ASN A 8 13.66 5.64 -21.43
N ARG A 9 13.19 4.89 -20.41
CA ARG A 9 13.01 3.44 -20.48
C ARG A 9 11.76 3.12 -21.31
N TYR A 10 10.61 3.71 -20.97
CA TYR A 10 9.35 3.51 -21.71
C TYR A 10 9.30 4.16 -23.10
N ARG A 11 9.96 5.31 -23.31
CA ARG A 11 9.93 6.01 -24.61
C ARG A 11 10.61 5.23 -25.74
N ARG A 12 11.58 4.35 -25.45
CA ARG A 12 12.27 3.56 -26.49
C ARG A 12 11.38 2.55 -27.21
N GLU A 13 10.22 2.22 -26.65
CA GLU A 13 9.36 1.15 -27.18
C GLU A 13 8.16 1.66 -28.02
N THR A 14 7.85 2.96 -27.96
CA THR A 14 6.68 3.52 -28.70
C THR A 14 6.96 3.87 -30.16
N GLU A 15 8.21 3.82 -30.63
CA GLU A 15 8.56 4.10 -32.05
C GLU A 15 8.51 2.86 -32.97
N ALA A 16 8.14 1.67 -32.46
CA ALA A 16 8.22 0.40 -33.20
C ALA A 16 6.88 -0.26 -33.58
N TRP A 17 5.71 0.36 -33.33
CA TRP A 17 4.41 -0.25 -33.59
C TRP A 17 3.71 0.28 -34.85
N GLU A 18 4.30 0.01 -36.01
CA GLU A 18 3.54 -0.18 -37.26
C GLU A 18 3.92 -1.57 -37.83
N ASP A 19 2.92 -2.46 -37.87
CA ASP A 19 2.94 -3.83 -38.42
C ASP A 19 3.56 -4.97 -37.56
N VAL A 20 2.77 -5.59 -36.66
CA VAL A 20 2.98 -7.01 -36.28
C VAL A 20 1.62 -7.72 -36.11
N GLU A 21 1.43 -8.81 -36.88
CA GLU A 21 0.32 -9.75 -36.76
C GLU A 21 0.44 -10.61 -35.49
N GLU A 22 -0.73 -10.98 -34.96
CA GLU A 22 -1.03 -11.98 -33.94
C GLU A 22 -0.01 -13.11 -33.76
N SER A 23 0.49 -13.26 -32.51
CA SER A 23 1.12 -14.45 -31.89
C SER A 23 2.57 -14.34 -31.39
N GLU A 24 2.90 -13.41 -30.49
CA GLU A 24 4.06 -13.60 -29.59
C GLU A 24 3.69 -13.10 -28.18
N THR A 25 3.93 -13.94 -27.18
CA THR A 25 3.90 -13.60 -25.75
C THR A 25 4.92 -12.49 -25.48
N PRO A 26 4.66 -11.50 -24.60
CA PRO A 26 5.68 -10.53 -24.24
C PRO A 26 6.87 -11.27 -23.62
N GLU A 27 8.04 -11.17 -24.24
CA GLU A 27 9.29 -11.67 -23.68
C GLU A 27 9.61 -10.85 -22.41
N CYS A 28 9.79 -11.54 -21.28
CA CYS A 28 10.33 -10.97 -20.05
C CYS A 28 11.67 -10.32 -20.36
N TYR A 29 11.77 -9.00 -20.24
CA TYR A 29 13.01 -8.26 -20.49
C TYR A 29 13.81 -8.08 -19.20
N PHE A 30 14.20 -9.20 -18.59
CA PHE A 30 15.43 -9.25 -17.81
C PHE A 30 16.47 -9.94 -18.69
N ASP A 31 17.44 -9.16 -19.17
CA ASP A 31 18.67 -9.69 -19.71
C ASP A 31 19.35 -10.42 -18.54
N CYS A 32 19.16 -11.75 -18.47
CA CYS A 32 19.94 -12.60 -17.60
C CYS A 32 21.36 -12.65 -18.17
N ASP A 33 22.13 -11.59 -17.95
CA ASP A 33 23.58 -11.66 -18.09
C ASP A 33 24.05 -12.78 -17.16
N GLU A 34 24.55 -13.87 -17.76
CA GLU A 34 25.13 -15.03 -17.11
C GLU A 34 26.45 -14.63 -16.40
N ASP A 35 26.35 -13.89 -15.29
CA ASP A 35 27.37 -13.87 -14.24
C ASP A 35 26.69 -14.32 -12.94
N ASN A 36 27.04 -15.53 -12.49
CA ASN A 36 26.56 -16.17 -11.27
C ASN A 36 26.89 -15.33 -10.02
N GLY A 37 26.08 -14.32 -9.72
CA GLY A 37 25.80 -13.88 -8.36
C GLY A 37 24.49 -14.54 -7.95
N ASP A 38 24.52 -15.41 -6.95
CA ASP A 38 23.33 -15.98 -6.36
C ASP A 38 22.40 -14.82 -5.93
N ALA A 39 21.22 -14.68 -6.55
CA ALA A 39 20.15 -13.89 -5.96
C ALA A 39 19.79 -14.59 -4.66
N GLU A 40 20.25 -14.05 -3.53
CA GLU A 40 19.86 -14.59 -2.23
C GLU A 40 18.35 -14.43 -2.10
N GLY A 41 17.64 -15.54 -1.85
CA GLY A 41 16.20 -15.52 -1.61
C GLY A 41 15.86 -14.59 -0.46
N SER A 42 14.59 -14.18 -0.34
CA SER A 42 14.18 -13.28 0.74
C SER A 42 14.59 -13.85 2.10
N ASN A 43 15.13 -13.02 3.00
CA ASN A 43 15.53 -13.43 4.36
C ASN A 43 14.32 -13.72 5.27
N PHE A 44 13.10 -13.69 4.72
CA PHE A 44 11.86 -13.87 5.44
C PHE A 44 11.32 -15.29 5.21
N ASP A 45 10.67 -15.84 6.23
CA ASP A 45 10.02 -17.15 6.18
C ASP A 45 8.53 -17.03 5.78
N SER A 46 7.94 -15.84 5.92
CA SER A 46 6.53 -15.61 5.58
C SER A 46 6.24 -14.15 5.18
N LEU A 47 5.18 -13.98 4.37
CA LEU A 47 4.58 -12.68 4.05
C LEU A 47 3.20 -12.60 4.71
N LEU A 48 3.10 -11.80 5.78
CA LEU A 48 1.89 -11.64 6.58
C LEU A 48 1.13 -10.39 6.13
N VAL A 49 -0.10 -10.56 5.62
CA VAL A 49 -0.81 -9.48 4.93
C VAL A 49 -2.04 -9.02 5.72
N PHE A 50 -2.12 -7.71 5.97
CA PHE A 50 -3.29 -7.04 6.52
C PHE A 50 -3.70 -5.88 5.62
N GLY A 51 -5.00 -5.66 5.45
CA GLY A 51 -5.44 -4.60 4.57
C GLY A 51 -6.87 -4.75 4.08
N ASP A 52 -7.13 -4.21 2.90
CA ASP A 52 -8.45 -4.16 2.31
C ASP A 52 -8.56 -4.90 0.96
N SER A 53 -9.43 -4.43 0.07
CA SER A 53 -9.67 -5.06 -1.23
C SER A 53 -8.48 -4.98 -2.19
N LEU A 54 -7.52 -4.06 -1.97
CA LEU A 54 -6.30 -3.98 -2.77
C LEU A 54 -5.28 -5.08 -2.43
N SER A 55 -5.47 -5.77 -1.30
CA SER A 55 -4.57 -6.83 -0.82
C SER A 55 -5.29 -8.17 -0.59
N GLU A 56 -6.62 -8.21 -0.61
CA GLU A 56 -7.39 -9.43 -0.35
C GLU A 56 -7.30 -10.43 -1.52
N VAL A 57 -7.12 -11.72 -1.17
CA VAL A 57 -7.05 -12.86 -2.10
C VAL A 57 -8.23 -13.85 -1.99
N GLY A 58 -9.33 -13.46 -1.35
CA GLY A 58 -10.60 -14.21 -1.35
C GLY A 58 -11.23 -14.50 0.02
N ASN A 59 -10.87 -13.79 1.09
CA ASN A 59 -11.53 -13.93 2.39
C ASN A 59 -13.03 -13.57 2.34
N VAL A 60 -13.40 -12.44 1.72
CA VAL A 60 -14.79 -12.07 1.43
C VAL A 60 -15.44 -13.09 0.50
N PHE A 61 -14.71 -13.58 -0.51
CA PHE A 61 -15.23 -14.61 -1.41
C PHE A 61 -15.61 -15.90 -0.66
N ILE A 62 -14.74 -16.40 0.22
CA ILE A 62 -15.04 -17.55 1.08
C ILE A 62 -16.24 -17.26 1.97
N ARG A 63 -16.25 -16.11 2.67
CA ARG A 63 -17.28 -15.76 3.65
C ARG A 63 -18.66 -15.63 3.00
N THR A 64 -18.70 -15.15 1.77
CA THR A 64 -19.93 -14.94 1.00
C THR A 64 -20.30 -16.17 0.16
N GLN A 65 -19.60 -17.30 0.36
CA GLN A 65 -19.81 -18.56 -0.36
C GLN A 65 -19.67 -18.42 -1.88
N GLY A 66 -18.74 -17.57 -2.30
CA GLY A 66 -18.37 -17.35 -3.70
C GLY A 66 -19.25 -16.34 -4.43
N THR A 67 -19.99 -15.48 -3.71
CA THR A 67 -20.89 -14.50 -4.33
C THR A 67 -20.24 -13.14 -4.53
N ILE A 68 -19.29 -12.74 -3.66
CA ILE A 68 -18.65 -11.42 -3.72
C ILE A 68 -17.12 -11.56 -3.71
N PRO A 69 -16.41 -10.94 -4.66
CA PRO A 69 -16.97 -10.40 -5.90
C PRO A 69 -17.49 -11.54 -6.81
N PRO A 70 -18.44 -11.29 -7.73
CA PRO A 70 -18.88 -12.30 -8.67
C PRO A 70 -17.72 -12.73 -9.58
N SER A 71 -17.39 -14.02 -9.55
CA SER A 71 -16.29 -14.58 -10.33
C SER A 71 -16.79 -15.68 -11.28
N PRO A 72 -16.69 -15.51 -12.61
CA PRO A 72 -16.32 -14.28 -13.34
C PRO A 72 -17.38 -13.16 -13.22
N PRO A 73 -17.05 -11.88 -13.54
CA PRO A 73 -15.87 -11.41 -14.27
C PRO A 73 -14.64 -11.09 -13.41
N TYR A 74 -14.76 -11.00 -12.09
CA TYR A 74 -13.60 -10.82 -11.21
C TYR A 74 -12.75 -12.08 -11.16
N PHE A 75 -11.45 -11.91 -10.93
CA PHE A 75 -10.49 -13.01 -10.90
C PHE A 75 -10.55 -13.74 -9.57
N GLU A 76 -11.13 -14.94 -9.55
CA GLU A 76 -11.08 -15.90 -8.43
C GLU A 76 -11.25 -15.29 -7.01
N GLY A 77 -12.15 -14.31 -6.86
CA GLY A 77 -12.42 -13.63 -5.59
C GLY A 77 -11.58 -12.38 -5.27
N ARG A 78 -10.64 -11.99 -6.15
CA ARG A 78 -9.90 -10.72 -6.07
C ARG A 78 -10.78 -9.58 -6.57
N PHE A 79 -10.62 -8.39 -6.01
CA PHE A 79 -11.30 -7.18 -6.48
C PHE A 79 -10.60 -6.57 -7.71
N SER A 80 -10.16 -7.42 -8.64
CA SER A 80 -9.52 -7.05 -9.90
C SER A 80 -9.86 -8.10 -10.96
N ASN A 81 -9.31 -7.94 -12.16
CA ASN A 81 -9.38 -8.91 -13.25
C ASN A 81 -8.19 -9.88 -13.31
N GLY A 82 -7.33 -9.83 -12.30
CA GLY A 82 -6.19 -10.72 -12.12
C GLY A 82 -5.69 -10.70 -10.68
N GLU A 83 -4.45 -11.10 -10.50
CA GLU A 83 -3.78 -11.12 -9.19
C GLU A 83 -3.57 -9.70 -8.66
N VAL A 84 -3.58 -9.56 -7.33
CA VAL A 84 -3.31 -8.28 -6.65
C VAL A 84 -1.83 -8.14 -6.28
N LEU A 85 -1.41 -6.93 -5.90
CA LEU A 85 0.00 -6.57 -5.69
C LEU A 85 0.74 -7.53 -4.78
N VAL A 86 0.11 -7.92 -3.66
CA VAL A 86 0.74 -8.77 -2.66
C VAL A 86 0.97 -10.20 -3.16
N GLU A 87 0.15 -10.69 -4.09
CA GLU A 87 0.36 -12.01 -4.71
C GLU A 87 1.60 -12.00 -5.57
N ARG A 88 1.73 -10.97 -6.43
CA ARG A 88 2.88 -10.79 -7.32
C ARG A 88 4.16 -10.50 -6.55
N LEU A 89 4.08 -9.74 -5.47
CA LEU A 89 5.19 -9.56 -4.55
C LEU A 89 5.62 -10.89 -3.91
N GLY A 90 4.65 -11.68 -3.43
CA GLY A 90 4.91 -13.00 -2.85
C GLY A 90 5.60 -13.95 -3.85
N GLU A 91 5.19 -13.93 -5.12
CA GLU A 91 5.86 -14.72 -6.17
C GLU A 91 7.34 -14.36 -6.34
N VAL A 92 7.66 -13.06 -6.36
CA VAL A 92 9.05 -12.58 -6.50
C VAL A 92 9.89 -12.92 -5.26
N LEU A 93 9.29 -12.83 -4.07
CA LEU A 93 9.96 -13.14 -2.81
C LEU A 93 9.99 -14.64 -2.49
N GLU A 94 9.33 -15.48 -3.29
CA GLU A 94 9.08 -16.90 -3.03
C GLU A 94 8.31 -17.16 -1.70
N LEU A 95 7.41 -16.24 -1.33
CA LEU A 95 6.56 -16.29 -0.14
C LEU A 95 5.09 -16.47 -0.52
N ASP A 96 4.36 -17.34 0.18
CA ASP A 96 2.91 -17.48 -0.07
C ASP A 96 2.16 -16.24 0.43
N ALA A 97 1.47 -15.58 -0.48
CA ALA A 97 0.50 -14.51 -0.20
C ALA A 97 -0.85 -14.73 -0.88
N SER A 98 -0.99 -15.83 -1.64
CA SER A 98 -2.18 -16.16 -2.45
C SER A 98 -3.23 -16.95 -1.67
N THR A 99 -2.88 -17.47 -0.50
CA THR A 99 -3.81 -18.23 0.34
C THR A 99 -4.54 -17.32 1.34
N PRO A 100 -5.89 -17.23 1.29
CA PRO A 100 -6.66 -16.47 2.27
C PRO A 100 -6.48 -17.01 3.69
N GLY A 101 -6.48 -16.14 4.70
CA GLY A 101 -6.42 -16.50 6.12
C GLY A 101 -7.55 -17.44 6.54
N LEU A 102 -8.77 -17.26 5.99
CA LEU A 102 -9.89 -18.19 6.22
C LEU A 102 -9.67 -19.60 5.63
N ALA A 103 -8.74 -19.75 4.69
CA ALA A 103 -8.30 -21.03 4.15
C ALA A 103 -7.01 -21.55 4.82
N GLY A 104 -6.49 -20.85 5.83
CA GLY A 104 -5.29 -21.21 6.58
C GLY A 104 -3.99 -20.60 6.04
N GLY A 105 -4.06 -19.59 5.18
CA GLY A 105 -2.90 -18.84 4.71
C GLY A 105 -2.56 -17.63 5.61
N THR A 106 -1.67 -16.78 5.12
CA THR A 106 -1.14 -15.60 5.83
C THR A 106 -1.78 -14.29 5.38
N ASN A 107 -2.74 -14.33 4.46
CA ASN A 107 -3.43 -13.12 4.00
C ASN A 107 -4.72 -12.87 4.77
N PHE A 108 -4.69 -11.94 5.71
CA PHE A 108 -5.82 -11.55 6.57
C PHE A 108 -6.57 -10.32 6.05
N ALA A 109 -6.24 -9.79 4.86
CA ALA A 109 -6.93 -8.64 4.29
C ALA A 109 -8.40 -8.96 3.93
N PHE A 110 -9.28 -7.97 4.13
CA PHE A 110 -10.70 -8.08 3.77
C PHE A 110 -11.21 -6.85 3.00
N GLY A 111 -11.87 -7.07 1.87
CA GLY A 111 -12.50 -6.07 1.04
C GLY A 111 -13.45 -5.17 1.82
N GLY A 112 -13.30 -3.87 1.61
CA GLY A 112 -14.07 -2.84 2.31
C GLY A 112 -13.64 -2.58 3.77
N ALA A 113 -12.58 -3.24 4.26
CA ALA A 113 -11.99 -2.93 5.57
C ALA A 113 -11.52 -1.47 5.64
N ARG A 114 -11.72 -0.86 6.81
CA ARG A 114 -11.09 0.41 7.20
C ARG A 114 -9.91 0.13 8.13
N THR A 115 -9.14 1.17 8.44
CA THR A 115 -8.00 1.07 9.36
C THR A 115 -8.39 0.72 10.79
N GLY A 116 -9.58 1.11 11.28
CA GLY A 116 -9.92 0.96 12.70
C GLY A 116 -10.11 -0.48 13.20
N PHE A 117 -10.71 -0.61 14.39
CA PHE A 117 -11.09 -1.91 14.96
C PHE A 117 -12.52 -2.31 14.58
N GLY A 118 -12.91 -3.53 14.92
CA GLY A 118 -14.28 -4.05 14.74
C GLY A 118 -14.64 -4.31 13.28
N LEU A 119 -15.92 -4.13 12.94
CA LEU A 119 -16.42 -4.39 11.58
C LEU A 119 -16.59 -3.08 10.78
N SER A 120 -16.33 -3.17 9.48
CA SER A 120 -16.68 -2.15 8.50
C SER A 120 -18.19 -2.07 8.29
N ASP A 121 -18.64 -1.04 7.56
CA ASP A 121 -20.03 -0.94 7.09
C ASP A 121 -20.41 -2.10 6.15
N ARG A 122 -19.41 -2.80 5.60
CA ARG A 122 -19.57 -4.01 4.79
C ARG A 122 -19.61 -5.29 5.62
N LEU A 123 -19.63 -5.17 6.95
CA LEU A 123 -19.54 -6.25 7.94
C LEU A 123 -18.25 -7.08 7.82
N THR A 124 -17.22 -6.58 7.14
CA THR A 124 -15.89 -7.19 7.08
C THR A 124 -15.02 -6.73 8.25
N PRO A 125 -14.09 -7.56 8.76
CA PRO A 125 -13.14 -7.11 9.77
C PRO A 125 -12.33 -5.93 9.25
N ASN A 126 -12.36 -4.80 9.99
CA ASN A 126 -11.38 -3.73 9.80
C ASN A 126 -9.98 -4.23 10.21
N VAL A 127 -8.94 -3.53 9.79
CA VAL A 127 -7.54 -3.96 9.98
C VAL A 127 -7.22 -4.32 11.44
N GLY A 128 -7.66 -3.50 12.40
CA GLY A 128 -7.43 -3.81 13.82
C GLY A 128 -8.08 -5.13 14.28
N GLU A 129 -9.21 -5.51 13.67
CA GLU A 129 -9.83 -6.81 13.93
C GLU A 129 -9.13 -7.95 13.19
N GLN A 130 -8.60 -7.71 11.98
CA GLN A 130 -7.76 -8.70 11.27
C GLN A 130 -6.52 -9.07 12.11
N ILE A 131 -5.87 -8.06 12.69
CA ILE A 131 -4.71 -8.25 13.58
C ILE A 131 -5.12 -8.98 14.86
N ASN A 132 -6.25 -8.62 15.48
CA ASN A 132 -6.75 -9.35 16.65
C ASN A 132 -7.00 -10.84 16.35
N LEU A 133 -7.59 -11.14 15.18
CA LEU A 133 -7.83 -12.51 14.75
C LEU A 133 -6.52 -13.28 14.58
N TYR A 134 -5.54 -12.69 13.91
CA TYR A 134 -4.20 -13.28 13.76
C TYR A 134 -3.55 -13.56 15.13
N LEU A 135 -3.47 -12.55 15.99
CA LEU A 135 -2.81 -12.62 17.30
C LEU A 135 -3.55 -13.50 18.32
N SER A 136 -4.80 -13.88 18.05
CA SER A 136 -5.55 -14.79 18.92
C SER A 136 -5.05 -16.23 18.86
N GLU A 137 -4.42 -16.62 17.75
CA GLU A 137 -3.92 -17.98 17.50
C GLU A 137 -2.42 -18.02 17.17
N ASN A 138 -1.83 -16.88 16.77
CA ASN A 138 -0.46 -16.78 16.28
C ASN A 138 0.28 -15.59 16.92
N SER A 139 1.56 -15.44 16.61
CA SER A 139 2.35 -14.26 16.93
C SER A 139 3.41 -14.11 15.84
N PRO A 140 3.66 -12.89 15.32
CA PRO A 140 4.71 -12.70 14.35
C PRO A 140 6.09 -12.76 15.04
N ASP A 141 7.14 -12.99 14.26
CA ASP A 141 8.53 -12.87 14.73
C ASP A 141 9.41 -12.10 13.72
N GLU A 142 10.70 -12.01 14.02
CA GLU A 142 11.66 -11.25 13.20
C GLU A 142 11.84 -11.79 11.78
N THR A 143 11.35 -12.99 11.48
CA THR A 143 11.42 -13.61 10.15
C THR A 143 10.15 -13.41 9.32
N ASP A 144 9.13 -12.74 9.86
CA ASP A 144 7.91 -12.39 9.14
C ASP A 144 8.02 -11.00 8.49
N LEU A 145 7.74 -10.92 7.19
CA LEU A 145 7.56 -9.65 6.48
C LEU A 145 6.09 -9.24 6.56
N VAL A 146 5.79 -8.14 7.25
CA VAL A 146 4.41 -7.67 7.41
C VAL A 146 4.04 -6.67 6.32
N PHE A 147 3.07 -7.00 5.48
CA PHE A 147 2.49 -6.06 4.52
C PHE A 147 1.19 -5.46 5.09
N LEU A 148 1.18 -4.15 5.35
CA LEU A 148 0.05 -3.44 5.92
C LEU A 148 -0.41 -2.33 4.97
N TYR A 149 -1.50 -2.57 4.24
CA TYR A 149 -2.01 -1.60 3.26
C TYR A 149 -3.52 -1.36 3.41
N ALA A 150 -3.87 -0.17 3.92
CA ALA A 150 -5.25 0.28 4.09
C ALA A 150 -5.33 1.81 4.26
N GLY A 151 -6.52 2.37 4.09
CA GLY A 151 -6.80 3.78 4.38
C GLY A 151 -7.77 4.40 3.38
N GLY A 152 -7.68 4.03 2.10
CA GLY A 152 -8.55 4.55 1.06
C GLY A 152 -10.04 4.36 1.36
N ASN A 153 -10.41 3.21 1.93
CA ASN A 153 -11.77 2.91 2.35
C ASN A 153 -12.32 3.84 3.45
N ASN A 154 -11.46 4.42 4.30
CA ASN A 154 -11.90 5.38 5.32
C ASN A 154 -12.46 6.66 4.67
N PHE A 155 -11.82 7.14 3.60
CA PHE A 155 -12.24 8.34 2.88
C PHE A 155 -13.36 8.05 1.87
N LEU A 156 -13.21 6.96 1.11
CA LEU A 156 -14.18 6.50 0.10
C LEU A 156 -15.58 6.31 0.69
N GLN A 157 -15.64 5.64 1.85
CA GLN A 157 -16.91 5.22 2.44
C GLN A 157 -17.47 6.23 3.46
N SER A 158 -16.70 7.25 3.86
CA SER A 158 -17.19 8.26 4.81
C SER A 158 -18.12 9.25 4.11
N PRO A 159 -19.36 9.48 4.63
CA PRO A 159 -20.31 10.42 4.03
C PRO A 159 -19.94 11.89 4.27
N THR A 160 -18.96 12.16 5.13
CA THR A 160 -18.46 13.49 5.46
C THR A 160 -16.93 13.49 5.48
N PRO A 161 -16.28 14.66 5.34
CA PRO A 161 -14.83 14.75 5.52
C PRO A 161 -14.41 14.10 6.84
N LEU A 162 -13.38 13.26 6.76
CA LEU A 162 -12.74 12.60 7.88
C LEU A 162 -11.38 13.27 8.09
N ASP A 163 -10.97 13.44 9.35
CA ASP A 163 -9.62 13.90 9.67
C ASP A 163 -8.61 12.79 9.33
N PRO A 164 -7.68 13.00 8.38
CA PRO A 164 -6.69 11.99 8.00
C PRO A 164 -5.81 11.51 9.15
N ALA A 165 -5.59 12.34 10.17
CA ALA A 165 -4.80 11.96 11.34
C ALA A 165 -5.37 10.76 12.10
N ILE A 166 -6.70 10.55 12.04
CA ILE A 166 -7.34 9.37 12.65
C ILE A 166 -6.89 8.09 11.93
N VAL A 167 -6.81 8.14 10.60
CA VAL A 167 -6.43 6.98 9.76
C VAL A 167 -4.96 6.63 9.99
N VAL A 168 -4.10 7.65 10.05
CA VAL A 168 -2.66 7.49 10.36
C VAL A 168 -2.45 6.90 11.75
N GLU A 169 -3.17 7.39 12.77
CA GLU A 169 -2.99 6.87 14.13
C GLU A 169 -3.49 5.42 14.28
N ASP A 170 -4.54 5.02 13.56
CA ASP A 170 -4.94 3.61 13.51
C ASP A 170 -3.80 2.74 12.96
N ILE A 171 -3.17 3.13 11.85
CA ILE A 171 -2.02 2.42 11.26
C ILE A 171 -0.85 2.36 12.24
N ALA A 172 -0.53 3.47 12.91
CA ALA A 172 0.52 3.53 13.91
C ALA A 172 0.27 2.57 15.09
N ILE A 173 -0.98 2.49 15.56
CA ILE A 173 -1.38 1.54 16.61
C ILE A 173 -1.17 0.10 16.15
N HIS A 174 -1.48 -0.23 14.90
CA HIS A 174 -1.33 -1.57 14.35
C HIS A 174 0.12 -2.00 14.22
N ILE A 175 0.97 -1.14 13.67
CA ILE A 175 2.42 -1.37 13.61
C ILE A 175 2.98 -1.58 15.01
N GLY A 176 2.66 -0.69 15.96
CA GLY A 176 3.11 -0.83 17.35
C GLY A 176 2.62 -2.11 18.03
N THR A 177 1.40 -2.56 17.70
CA THR A 177 0.83 -3.81 18.23
C THR A 177 1.56 -5.04 17.69
N LEU A 178 1.82 -5.08 16.38
CA LEU A 178 2.54 -6.18 15.73
C LEU A 178 4.01 -6.20 16.14
N ALA A 179 4.65 -5.05 16.25
CA ALA A 179 6.03 -4.92 16.74
C ALA A 179 6.17 -5.41 18.19
N ALA A 180 5.22 -5.02 19.06
CA ALA A 180 5.19 -5.53 20.44
C ALA A 180 4.92 -7.04 20.53
N ALA A 181 4.36 -7.65 19.47
CA ALA A 181 4.12 -9.08 19.36
C ALA A 181 5.30 -9.86 18.76
N GLY A 182 6.26 -9.18 18.10
CA GLY A 182 7.50 -9.77 17.60
C GLY A 182 7.89 -9.39 16.17
N ALA A 183 7.04 -8.70 15.41
CA ALA A 183 7.37 -8.29 14.04
C ALA A 183 8.46 -7.22 14.01
N GLU A 184 9.47 -7.37 13.14
CA GLU A 184 10.58 -6.41 13.03
C GLU A 184 10.62 -5.69 11.68
N THR A 185 10.01 -6.23 10.61
CA THR A 185 10.03 -5.60 9.28
C THR A 185 8.62 -5.45 8.70
N PHE A 186 8.31 -4.24 8.19
CA PHE A 186 7.01 -3.87 7.64
C PHE A 186 7.16 -3.29 6.23
N ILE A 187 6.22 -3.60 5.34
CA ILE A 187 5.96 -2.85 4.12
C ILE A 187 4.66 -2.09 4.32
N VAL A 188 4.71 -0.76 4.20
CA VAL A 188 3.57 0.13 4.41
C VAL A 188 3.45 1.07 3.22
N PRO A 189 2.62 0.72 2.22
CA PRO A 189 2.39 1.60 1.09
C PRO A 189 1.51 2.79 1.47
N ASN A 190 1.80 3.95 0.89
CA ASN A 190 0.89 5.09 0.91
C ASN A 190 -0.29 4.86 -0.08
N SER A 191 -1.28 5.77 -0.10
CA SER A 191 -2.47 5.59 -0.94
C SER A 191 -2.37 6.35 -2.26
N GLY A 192 -2.64 5.67 -3.38
CA GLY A 192 -2.98 6.35 -4.63
C GLY A 192 -4.22 7.23 -4.50
N ASP A 193 -4.39 8.18 -5.44
CA ASP A 193 -5.51 9.12 -5.42
C ASP A 193 -6.88 8.43 -5.60
N VAL A 194 -7.54 8.17 -4.47
CA VAL A 194 -8.91 7.63 -4.40
C VAL A 194 -9.92 8.63 -4.99
N GLY A 195 -9.61 9.93 -4.98
CA GLY A 195 -10.42 11.00 -5.55
C GLY A 195 -10.63 10.87 -7.07
N ALA A 196 -9.64 10.28 -7.76
CA ALA A 196 -9.68 10.01 -9.19
C ALA A 196 -10.58 8.83 -9.60
N THR A 197 -11.00 7.98 -8.65
CA THR A 197 -11.79 6.78 -8.96
C THR A 197 -13.11 7.13 -9.66
N PRO A 198 -13.61 6.27 -10.58
CA PRO A 198 -14.88 6.50 -11.27
C PRO A 198 -16.05 6.76 -10.32
N PHE A 199 -16.13 6.03 -9.19
CA PHE A 199 -17.15 6.23 -8.18
C PHE A 199 -17.09 7.63 -7.56
N VAL A 200 -15.94 8.06 -7.06
CA VAL A 200 -15.79 9.35 -6.39
C VAL A 200 -16.09 10.52 -7.34
N ARG A 201 -15.66 10.39 -8.61
CA ARG A 201 -16.01 11.33 -9.68
C ARG A 201 -17.52 11.39 -9.90
N SER A 202 -18.21 10.24 -9.90
CA SER A 202 -19.66 10.17 -10.14
C SER A 202 -20.49 10.90 -9.07
N ILE A 203 -19.99 10.93 -7.83
CA ILE A 203 -20.64 11.62 -6.69
C ILE A 203 -20.11 13.05 -6.48
N GLY A 204 -19.14 13.50 -7.30
CA GLY A 204 -18.63 14.88 -7.29
C GLY A 204 -17.79 15.24 -6.07
N ARG A 205 -17.05 14.28 -5.50
CA ARG A 205 -16.19 14.48 -4.31
C ARG A 205 -14.69 14.39 -4.60
N THR A 206 -14.28 14.45 -5.87
CA THR A 206 -12.87 14.32 -6.29
C THR A 206 -11.94 15.25 -5.52
N GLU A 207 -12.17 16.58 -5.55
CA GLU A 207 -11.28 17.54 -4.88
C GLU A 207 -11.15 17.28 -3.36
N GLU A 208 -12.28 17.02 -2.69
CA GLU A 208 -12.33 16.75 -1.24
C GLU A 208 -11.54 15.48 -0.86
N ILE A 209 -11.74 14.39 -1.60
CA ILE A 209 -11.09 13.11 -1.30
C ILE A 209 -9.62 13.14 -1.70
N THR A 210 -9.27 13.77 -2.83
CA THR A 210 -7.87 13.97 -3.26
C THR A 210 -7.10 14.73 -2.17
N GLU A 211 -7.63 15.86 -1.70
CA GLU A 211 -7.00 16.65 -0.62
C GLU A 211 -6.86 15.85 0.68
N SER A 212 -7.83 14.99 0.99
CA SER A 212 -7.77 14.13 2.18
C SER A 212 -6.71 13.03 2.06
N ILE A 213 -6.55 12.46 0.86
CA ILE A 213 -5.52 11.44 0.57
C ILE A 213 -4.13 12.07 0.56
N ASP A 214 -3.96 13.24 -0.05
CA ASP A 214 -2.68 13.97 -0.03
C ASP A 214 -2.23 14.26 1.41
N ASN A 215 -3.16 14.74 2.25
CA ASN A 215 -2.87 14.99 3.66
C ASN A 215 -2.66 13.70 4.46
N PHE A 216 -3.37 12.62 4.13
CA PHE A 216 -3.13 11.30 4.71
C PHE A 216 -1.70 10.81 4.42
N ASN A 217 -1.27 10.81 3.16
CA ASN A 217 0.06 10.36 2.75
C ASN A 217 1.16 11.19 3.42
N ALA A 218 1.02 12.53 3.43
CA ALA A 218 2.00 13.41 4.07
C ALA A 218 2.10 13.23 5.60
N LEU A 219 0.99 12.91 6.26
CA LEU A 219 1.00 12.60 7.70
C LEU A 219 1.50 11.19 7.99
N LEU A 220 1.25 10.24 7.09
CA LEU A 220 1.69 8.87 7.23
C LEU A 220 3.22 8.79 7.16
N ASP A 221 3.84 9.40 6.16
CA ASP A 221 5.31 9.51 5.97
C ASP A 221 6.01 9.95 7.27
N ILE A 222 5.63 11.12 7.80
CA ILE A 222 6.16 11.63 9.07
C ILE A 222 5.97 10.63 10.23
N ARG A 223 4.82 9.93 10.26
CA ARG A 223 4.50 9.02 11.36
C ARG A 223 5.28 7.71 11.27
N LEU A 224 5.55 7.22 10.07
CA LEU A 224 6.31 5.98 9.85
C LEU A 224 7.78 6.19 10.24
N ASP A 225 8.40 7.29 9.82
CA ASP A 225 9.71 7.75 10.30
C ASP A 225 9.82 7.74 11.85
N GLU A 226 8.82 8.32 12.53
CA GLU A 226 8.78 8.35 13.99
C GLU A 226 8.65 6.95 14.64
N LEU A 227 7.88 6.07 14.00
CA LEU A 227 7.64 4.71 14.51
C LEU A 227 8.86 3.83 14.33
N GLU A 228 9.55 3.92 13.19
CA GLU A 228 10.80 3.22 12.92
C GLU A 228 11.82 3.51 14.03
N GLU A 229 12.08 4.79 14.33
CA GLU A 229 13.00 5.18 15.40
C GLU A 229 12.52 4.75 16.80
N THR A 230 11.22 4.89 17.08
CA THR A 230 10.68 4.68 18.44
C THR A 230 10.55 3.20 18.78
N LEU A 231 10.18 2.38 17.81
CA LEU A 231 9.97 0.95 17.98
C LEU A 231 11.23 0.13 17.68
N ASN A 232 12.22 0.71 16.99
CA ASN A 232 13.41 0.01 16.51
C ASN A 232 13.03 -1.19 15.63
N VAL A 233 12.23 -0.90 14.61
CA VAL A 233 11.79 -1.82 13.55
C VAL A 233 12.22 -1.23 12.20
N GLU A 234 12.12 -2.00 11.12
CA GLU A 234 12.33 -1.53 9.75
C GLU A 234 10.97 -1.30 9.09
N ILE A 235 10.74 -0.11 8.54
CA ILE A 235 9.52 0.22 7.78
C ILE A 235 9.93 0.59 6.35
N ILE A 236 9.49 -0.23 5.41
CA ILE A 236 9.64 -0.03 3.98
C ILE A 236 8.41 0.74 3.51
N GLU A 237 8.59 2.03 3.27
CA GLU A 237 7.57 2.92 2.76
C GLU A 237 7.52 2.81 1.23
N VAL A 238 6.34 2.50 0.68
CA VAL A 238 6.15 2.38 -0.78
C VAL A 238 5.31 3.55 -1.29
N ASP A 239 5.82 4.29 -2.26
CA ASP A 239 5.12 5.45 -2.84
C ASP A 239 4.19 5.09 -4.00
N ILE A 240 3.09 4.41 -3.67
CA ILE A 240 2.01 4.12 -4.63
C ILE A 240 1.39 5.41 -5.18
N ALA A 241 1.39 6.50 -4.42
CA ALA A 241 0.81 7.77 -4.82
C ALA A 241 1.54 8.40 -6.01
N GLU A 242 2.88 8.38 -6.01
CA GLU A 242 3.70 8.88 -7.11
C GLU A 242 3.41 8.11 -8.40
N ILE A 243 3.65 6.80 -8.42
CA ILE A 243 3.49 5.98 -9.64
C ILE A 243 2.04 5.96 -10.15
N PHE A 244 1.04 5.92 -9.24
CA PHE A 244 -0.36 5.98 -9.65
C PHE A 244 -0.72 7.36 -10.23
N GLY A 245 -0.18 8.44 -9.66
CA GLY A 245 -0.29 9.79 -10.21
C GLY A 245 0.28 9.90 -11.62
N GLU A 246 1.46 9.34 -11.86
CA GLU A 246 2.08 9.30 -13.20
C GLU A 246 1.20 8.56 -14.22
N ILE A 247 0.63 7.42 -13.83
CA ILE A 247 -0.32 6.65 -14.67
C ILE A 247 -1.53 7.50 -15.03
N LEU A 248 -2.09 8.26 -14.08
CA LEU A 248 -3.26 9.09 -14.33
C LEU A 248 -2.95 10.29 -15.23
N ASP A 249 -1.76 10.88 -15.10
CA ASP A 249 -1.31 12.06 -15.84
C ASP A 249 -0.91 11.76 -17.30
N ASP A 250 -0.23 10.65 -17.56
CA ASP A 250 0.13 10.20 -18.93
C ASP A 250 -0.18 8.71 -19.16
N PRO A 251 -1.46 8.30 -19.14
CA PRO A 251 -1.85 6.89 -19.21
C PRO A 251 -1.33 6.18 -20.47
N LEU A 252 -1.21 6.90 -21.60
CA LEU A 252 -0.74 6.31 -22.85
C LEU A 252 0.71 5.85 -22.77
N SER A 253 1.55 6.52 -21.98
CA SER A 253 2.96 6.14 -21.79
C SER A 253 3.10 4.79 -21.09
N PHE A 254 2.15 4.47 -20.20
CA PHE A 254 2.04 3.19 -19.49
C PHE A 254 1.16 2.16 -20.23
N GLY A 255 0.72 2.46 -21.45
CA GLY A 255 -0.11 1.54 -22.23
C GLY A 255 -1.60 1.54 -21.85
N PHE A 256 -2.11 2.54 -21.14
CA PHE A 256 -3.54 2.71 -20.91
C PHE A 256 -4.16 3.67 -21.92
N VAL A 257 -5.35 3.33 -22.42
CA VAL A 257 -6.15 4.19 -23.29
C VAL A 257 -7.29 4.88 -22.55
N ASN A 258 -7.56 4.48 -21.30
CA ASN A 258 -8.59 5.07 -20.45
C ASN A 258 -8.15 5.03 -18.98
N SER A 259 -8.14 6.19 -18.34
CA SER A 259 -7.84 6.38 -16.90
C SER A 259 -9.01 6.99 -16.13
N THR A 260 -10.23 6.91 -16.67
CA THR A 260 -11.40 7.61 -16.11
C THR A 260 -12.62 6.72 -15.90
N ASP A 261 -12.89 5.79 -16.80
CA ASP A 261 -14.08 4.94 -16.76
C ASP A 261 -13.67 3.51 -16.38
N PRO A 262 -14.57 2.73 -15.75
CA PRO A 262 -14.28 1.34 -15.44
C PRO A 262 -14.28 0.46 -16.69
N ALA A 263 -13.42 -0.56 -16.72
CA ALA A 263 -13.42 -1.61 -17.73
C ALA A 263 -14.65 -2.55 -17.62
N LEU A 264 -15.14 -2.74 -16.39
CA LEU A 264 -16.31 -3.54 -16.04
C LEU A 264 -17.49 -2.64 -15.69
N ASN A 265 -18.59 -2.81 -16.39
CA ASN A 265 -19.88 -2.31 -15.92
C ASN A 265 -20.43 -3.25 -14.84
N GLN A 266 -20.36 -2.86 -13.57
CA GLN A 266 -20.81 -3.70 -12.45
C GLN A 266 -22.33 -3.97 -12.43
N GLU A 267 -23.15 -3.14 -13.08
CA GLU A 267 -24.60 -3.37 -13.15
C GLU A 267 -24.98 -4.42 -14.19
N THR A 268 -24.34 -4.38 -15.37
CA THR A 268 -24.65 -5.28 -16.49
C THR A 268 -23.72 -6.49 -16.57
N LEU A 269 -22.60 -6.45 -15.83
CA LEU A 269 -21.46 -7.37 -15.94
C LEU A 269 -20.84 -7.42 -17.35
N GLU A 270 -21.00 -6.35 -18.13
CA GLU A 270 -20.40 -6.21 -19.45
C GLU A 270 -18.97 -5.67 -19.35
N LEU A 271 -18.07 -6.23 -20.16
CA LEU A 271 -16.67 -5.86 -20.25
C LEU A 271 -16.38 -5.07 -21.52
N VAL A 272 -15.47 -4.12 -21.43
CA VAL A 272 -14.80 -3.54 -22.60
C VAL A 272 -13.96 -4.59 -23.33
N GLU A 273 -13.63 -4.34 -24.60
CA GLU A 273 -12.91 -5.32 -25.45
C GLU A 273 -11.50 -5.65 -24.92
N ASN A 274 -10.79 -4.67 -24.35
CA ASN A 274 -9.43 -4.81 -23.82
C ASN A 274 -9.32 -4.21 -22.41
N PRO A 275 -9.73 -4.93 -21.35
CA PRO A 275 -9.75 -4.39 -19.99
C PRO A 275 -8.36 -3.99 -19.47
N ASN A 276 -7.29 -4.71 -19.83
CA ASN A 276 -5.91 -4.37 -19.45
C ASN A 276 -5.36 -3.09 -20.12
N ARG A 277 -6.16 -2.41 -20.95
CA ARG A 277 -5.85 -1.07 -21.48
C ARG A 277 -6.57 0.04 -20.69
N TYR A 278 -7.22 -0.30 -19.58
CA TYR A 278 -7.89 0.62 -18.67
C TYR A 278 -7.17 0.61 -17.32
N VAL A 279 -7.05 1.78 -16.69
CA VAL A 279 -6.50 1.88 -15.33
C VAL A 279 -7.45 1.23 -14.32
N PHE A 280 -8.74 1.54 -14.43
CA PHE A 280 -9.76 1.05 -13.49
C PHE A 280 -10.45 -0.20 -14.00
N TRP A 281 -10.43 -1.26 -13.20
CA TRP A 281 -11.21 -2.47 -13.45
C TRP A 281 -12.69 -2.19 -13.24
N ASP A 282 -13.05 -1.73 -12.05
CA ASP A 282 -14.41 -1.36 -11.67
C ASP A 282 -14.47 0.10 -11.21
N ASN A 283 -15.52 0.49 -10.50
CA ASN A 283 -15.69 1.89 -10.10
C ASN A 283 -14.67 2.40 -9.07
N VAL A 284 -13.84 1.53 -8.49
CA VAL A 284 -12.85 1.92 -7.47
C VAL A 284 -11.52 1.17 -7.57
N HIS A 285 -11.50 -0.06 -8.09
CA HIS A 285 -10.29 -0.89 -8.10
C HIS A 285 -9.51 -0.78 -9.41
N PRO A 286 -8.17 -0.86 -9.35
CA PRO A 286 -7.32 -0.90 -10.53
C PRO A 286 -7.45 -2.25 -11.28
N THR A 287 -7.01 -2.27 -12.54
CA THR A 287 -6.81 -3.53 -13.28
C THR A 287 -5.50 -4.22 -12.87
N GLU A 288 -5.39 -5.50 -13.19
CA GLU A 288 -4.13 -6.26 -13.05
C GLU A 288 -2.95 -5.57 -13.77
N ALA A 289 -3.20 -4.93 -14.91
CA ALA A 289 -2.16 -4.22 -15.65
C ALA A 289 -1.57 -3.03 -14.86
N VAL A 290 -2.35 -2.40 -13.98
CA VAL A 290 -1.82 -1.40 -13.04
C VAL A 290 -1.02 -2.10 -11.95
N THR A 291 -1.50 -3.24 -11.43
CA THR A 291 -0.77 -4.04 -10.44
C THR A 291 0.63 -4.43 -10.91
N ASP A 292 0.79 -4.82 -12.19
CA ASP A 292 2.09 -5.12 -12.79
C ASP A 292 3.06 -3.94 -12.69
N ILE A 293 2.58 -2.72 -12.93
CA ILE A 293 3.40 -1.50 -12.87
C ILE A 293 3.72 -1.13 -11.41
N LEU A 294 2.75 -1.25 -10.50
CA LEU A 294 2.99 -0.99 -9.07
C LEU A 294 4.01 -1.95 -8.47
N LEU A 295 4.09 -3.19 -8.97
CA LEU A 295 5.10 -4.14 -8.52
C LEU A 295 6.52 -3.65 -8.85
N GLU A 296 6.73 -3.03 -10.02
CA GLU A 296 8.05 -2.48 -10.38
C GLU A 296 8.51 -1.42 -9.37
N GLU A 297 7.59 -0.55 -8.93
CA GLU A 297 7.87 0.46 -7.89
C GLU A 297 8.26 -0.19 -6.55
N VAL A 298 7.45 -1.15 -6.09
CA VAL A 298 7.73 -1.88 -4.84
C VAL A 298 9.10 -2.57 -4.88
N LEU A 299 9.48 -3.15 -6.02
CA LEU A 299 10.77 -3.83 -6.17
C LEU A 299 11.95 -2.86 -6.20
N ASP A 300 11.78 -1.66 -6.74
CA ASP A 300 12.81 -0.62 -6.69
C ASP A 300 13.03 -0.16 -5.23
N ASP A 301 11.97 0.10 -4.46
CA ASP A 301 12.05 0.45 -3.03
C ASP A 301 12.70 -0.67 -2.19
N LEU A 302 12.34 -1.93 -2.47
CA LEU A 302 12.95 -3.10 -1.81
C LEU A 302 14.42 -3.28 -2.21
N GLY A 303 14.76 -2.98 -3.46
CA GLY A 303 16.12 -3.10 -3.99
C GLY A 303 17.10 -2.11 -3.35
N GLU A 304 16.62 -0.92 -2.97
CA GLU A 304 17.43 0.06 -2.22
C GLU A 304 17.81 -0.49 -0.82
N LEU A 305 16.94 -1.27 -0.19
CA LEU A 305 17.14 -1.81 1.17
C LEU A 305 17.98 -3.10 1.21
N VAL A 306 17.88 -3.97 0.20
CA VAL A 306 18.63 -5.25 0.14
C VAL A 306 20.11 -5.05 -0.29
N SER A 307 20.52 -3.83 -0.61
CA SER A 307 21.87 -3.54 -1.12
C SER A 307 22.89 -3.05 -0.07
N VAL A 308 23.15 -3.80 1.01
CA VAL A 308 24.40 -3.65 1.78
C VAL A 308 24.92 -5.00 2.31
N ASP A 309 25.86 -5.61 1.57
CA ASP A 309 27.07 -6.26 2.13
C ASP A 309 27.94 -6.82 0.98
N GLY A 310 28.46 -5.91 0.16
CA GLY A 310 29.38 -6.24 -0.93
C GLY A 310 30.34 -5.10 -1.20
N GLU A 311 31.31 -4.90 -0.31
CA GLU A 311 32.54 -4.16 -0.62
C GLU A 311 33.31 -4.89 -1.74
N GLY A 312 32.88 -4.67 -2.98
CA GLY A 312 33.61 -5.00 -4.19
C GLY A 312 34.57 -3.86 -4.50
N GLU A 313 35.82 -4.01 -4.10
CA GLU A 313 36.92 -3.09 -4.44
C GLU A 313 36.82 -2.62 -5.90
N SER A 314 36.73 -1.30 -6.10
CA SER A 314 37.01 -0.70 -7.41
C SER A 314 38.41 -1.12 -7.86
N PRO A 315 38.59 -1.72 -9.05
CA PRO A 315 39.93 -1.98 -9.56
C PRO A 315 40.59 -0.66 -9.92
N ASP A 316 41.55 -0.25 -9.10
CA ASP A 316 42.47 0.83 -9.41
C ASP A 316 43.15 0.60 -10.77
N ASN A 317 43.02 1.63 -11.61
CA ASN A 317 44.08 2.25 -12.39
C ASN A 317 44.50 1.61 -13.73
N TRP A 318 44.18 2.31 -14.83
CA TRP A 318 45.16 2.59 -15.91
C TRP A 318 44.97 4.02 -16.46
N ASN A 319 45.84 4.93 -16.00
CA ASN A 319 46.49 6.05 -16.71
C ASN A 319 45.71 6.81 -17.80
N ASP A 320 45.43 8.09 -17.54
CA ASP A 320 45.88 9.14 -18.47
C ASP A 320 46.38 10.36 -17.69
N GLU A 321 47.48 10.92 -18.16
CA GLU A 321 48.26 11.98 -17.54
C GLU A 321 47.62 13.35 -17.79
N GLY A 322 47.75 14.27 -16.82
CA GLY A 322 47.91 15.69 -17.14
C GLY A 322 47.15 16.69 -16.27
N GLU A 323 47.89 17.29 -15.34
CA GLU A 323 47.95 18.75 -15.05
C GLU A 323 46.67 19.47 -14.57
N ASP A 324 46.69 20.42 -13.62
CA ASP A 324 47.60 20.87 -12.58
C ASP A 324 46.81 21.94 -11.78
N GLU A 325 47.07 22.00 -10.47
CA GLU A 325 46.95 23.12 -9.51
C GLU A 325 45.66 23.95 -9.33
N GLY A 326 45.33 24.19 -8.05
CA GLY A 326 44.73 25.46 -7.65
C GLY A 326 43.99 25.51 -6.31
N GLU A 327 44.73 25.45 -5.19
CA GLU A 327 44.26 25.88 -3.86
C GLU A 327 43.58 27.27 -3.88
N ARG A 328 42.57 27.49 -3.02
CA ARG A 328 42.56 28.62 -2.07
C ARG A 328 41.38 28.62 -1.08
N ASP A 329 41.77 28.40 0.16
CA ASP A 329 41.49 29.13 1.39
C ASP A 329 40.29 30.10 1.55
N SER A 330 39.73 29.94 2.75
CA SER A 330 38.90 30.79 3.60
C SER A 330 38.98 32.33 3.45
N LEU A 331 37.86 33.02 3.77
CA LEU A 331 37.77 34.10 4.78
C LEU A 331 36.42 34.87 4.72
N THR A 332 35.68 34.80 5.82
CA THR A 332 35.03 35.88 6.61
C THR A 332 34.40 37.12 5.93
N GLY A 333 33.17 37.47 6.36
CA GLY A 333 32.88 38.85 6.80
C GLY A 333 31.57 39.51 6.32
N GLU A 334 30.63 39.63 7.27
CA GLU A 334 29.69 40.76 7.51
C GLU A 334 28.48 41.05 6.60
N SER A 335 27.31 40.64 7.12
CA SER A 335 26.15 41.46 7.56
C SER A 335 25.83 42.79 6.85
N ILE A 336 24.62 42.85 6.27
CA ILE A 336 23.77 44.05 6.22
C ILE A 336 22.36 43.67 6.71
N VAL A 337 21.87 44.44 7.68
CA VAL A 337 20.55 44.38 8.32
C VAL A 337 19.60 45.36 7.62
N ALA A 338 18.36 44.92 7.39
CA ALA A 338 17.12 45.73 7.39
C ALA A 338 15.96 44.74 7.64
N ASP A 339 15.50 44.58 8.87
CA ASP A 339 14.37 45.32 9.49
C ASP A 339 13.07 45.25 8.66
N GLU A 340 12.23 44.25 8.95
CA GLU A 340 10.83 44.46 9.34
C GLU A 340 10.45 43.45 10.44
N GLU A 341 9.92 43.98 11.54
CA GLU A 341 9.61 43.29 12.80
C GLU A 341 8.19 42.67 12.83
N VAL A 342 8.12 41.37 13.21
CA VAL A 342 7.34 40.78 14.35
C VAL A 342 5.79 40.71 14.23
N PRO A 343 5.06 39.66 14.73
CA PRO A 343 5.40 38.76 15.85
C PRO A 343 5.20 37.24 15.68
N VAL A 344 6.01 36.53 16.45
CA VAL A 344 5.78 35.16 16.96
C VAL A 344 5.12 35.25 18.34
N PHE A 345 4.39 34.18 18.72
CA PHE A 345 3.82 33.81 20.04
C PHE A 345 2.32 34.09 20.27
N ALA A 346 1.49 33.07 20.02
CA ALA A 346 0.69 32.35 21.01
C ALA A 346 0.04 31.11 20.35
N GLU A 347 -0.44 30.15 21.13
CA GLU A 347 -1.20 28.93 20.74
C GLU A 347 -0.45 27.58 20.62
N MET A 348 0.73 27.41 21.23
CA MET A 348 1.27 26.07 21.55
C MET A 348 1.05 25.63 23.02
N GLU A 349 0.40 26.45 23.85
CA GLU A 349 0.11 26.08 25.25
C GLU A 349 -1.32 25.53 25.48
N ASP A 350 -2.21 25.61 24.49
CA ASP A 350 -3.62 25.18 24.65
C ASP A 350 -3.89 23.70 24.29
N ILE A 351 -2.91 22.97 23.75
CA ILE A 351 -3.04 21.53 23.45
C ILE A 351 -2.67 20.66 24.67
N ILE A 352 -1.87 21.18 25.61
CA ILE A 352 -1.43 20.43 26.80
C ILE A 352 -2.52 20.40 27.90
N GLU A 353 -3.50 21.31 27.88
CA GLU A 353 -4.57 21.34 28.91
C GLU A 353 -5.71 20.33 28.64
N ILE A 354 -5.84 19.80 27.42
CA ILE A 354 -6.78 18.71 27.10
C ILE A 354 -6.28 17.36 27.66
N PHE A 355 -4.97 17.18 27.82
CA PHE A 355 -4.36 15.96 28.36
C PHE A 355 -4.54 15.74 29.88
N ASN A 356 -5.08 16.70 30.65
CA ASN A 356 -5.16 16.61 32.11
C ASN A 356 -6.59 16.63 32.70
N THR A 357 -7.65 16.45 31.91
CA THR A 357 -9.04 16.43 32.45
C THR A 357 -9.88 15.18 32.12
N THR A 358 -9.30 14.17 31.47
CA THR A 358 -9.98 12.89 31.27
C THR A 358 -9.87 12.04 32.55
N PRO A 359 -10.98 11.63 33.20
CA PRO A 359 -10.89 10.75 34.36
C PRO A 359 -10.29 9.39 33.95
N PRO A 360 -9.47 8.76 34.80
CA PRO A 360 -8.83 7.49 34.46
C PRO A 360 -9.87 6.40 34.24
N ILE A 361 -9.76 5.70 33.11
CA ILE A 361 -10.45 4.43 32.89
C ILE A 361 -9.96 3.46 33.98
N PRO A 362 -10.86 2.78 34.72
CA PRO A 362 -10.44 1.92 35.81
C PRO A 362 -9.57 0.77 35.27
N SER A 363 -8.37 0.65 35.85
CA SER A 363 -7.44 -0.45 35.60
C SER A 363 -8.14 -1.79 35.83
N VAL A 364 -8.33 -2.59 34.77
CA VAL A 364 -8.62 -4.00 34.93
C VAL A 364 -7.31 -4.65 35.36
N SER A 365 -7.28 -5.06 36.62
CA SER A 365 -6.16 -5.77 37.22
C SER A 365 -6.42 -7.27 37.12
N SER A 366 -5.42 -7.99 36.62
CA SER A 366 -5.23 -9.45 36.57
C SER A 366 -5.83 -10.22 35.38
N PRO A 367 -5.08 -11.21 34.84
CA PRO A 367 -5.50 -12.02 33.70
C PRO A 367 -6.32 -13.20 34.21
N GLU A 368 -7.65 -13.10 34.12
CA GLU A 368 -8.52 -14.27 34.22
C GLU A 368 -8.96 -14.65 32.81
N THR A 369 -8.42 -15.78 32.34
CA THR A 369 -8.93 -16.67 31.29
C THR A 369 -10.12 -16.13 30.50
N ILE A 370 -9.83 -15.55 29.34
CA ILE A 370 -10.82 -15.37 28.28
C ILE A 370 -11.17 -16.79 27.80
N GLU A 371 -12.32 -17.31 28.23
CA GLU A 371 -12.83 -18.57 27.70
C GLU A 371 -13.12 -18.39 26.20
N VAL A 372 -12.45 -19.23 25.42
CA VAL A 372 -12.57 -19.39 23.97
C VAL A 372 -14.01 -19.78 23.63
N SER A 373 -14.85 -18.78 23.36
CA SER A 373 -16.22 -18.96 22.84
C SER A 373 -16.54 -18.02 21.66
N LEU A 374 -15.65 -17.08 21.30
CA LEU A 374 -15.97 -16.01 20.36
C LEU A 374 -15.90 -16.42 18.88
N VAL A 375 -15.13 -17.46 18.52
CA VAL A 375 -14.98 -17.87 17.12
C VAL A 375 -16.27 -18.50 16.55
N THR A 376 -17.03 -19.23 17.37
CA THR A 376 -18.30 -19.84 16.93
C THR A 376 -19.47 -18.87 16.90
N ASP A 377 -19.49 -17.86 17.78
CA ASP A 377 -20.56 -16.86 17.81
C ASP A 377 -20.35 -15.78 16.72
N PHE A 378 -19.09 -15.45 16.39
CA PHE A 378 -18.74 -14.57 15.27
C PHE A 378 -19.20 -15.11 13.90
N ILE A 379 -19.15 -16.43 13.70
CA ILE A 379 -19.66 -17.08 12.48
C ILE A 379 -21.20 -17.14 12.47
N ALA A 380 -21.85 -17.18 13.64
CA ALA A 380 -23.29 -17.40 13.75
C ALA A 380 -24.12 -16.10 13.71
N GLU A 381 -23.65 -15.01 14.33
CA GLU A 381 -24.46 -13.79 14.50
C GLU A 381 -24.62 -12.97 13.21
N VAL A 382 -23.75 -13.19 12.20
CA VAL A 382 -23.84 -12.52 10.90
C VAL A 382 -24.64 -13.33 9.86
N SER A 383 -25.22 -14.46 10.25
CA SER A 383 -26.08 -15.28 9.36
C SER A 383 -27.51 -14.75 9.18
N GLU A 384 -27.95 -13.77 9.99
CA GLU A 384 -29.33 -13.24 9.94
C GLU A 384 -29.49 -12.01 9.01
N THR A 385 -28.40 -11.38 8.59
CA THR A 385 -28.41 -10.29 7.58
C THR A 385 -27.64 -10.78 6.36
N SER A 386 -28.27 -10.86 5.19
CA SER A 386 -27.57 -11.35 3.99
C SER A 386 -26.49 -10.36 3.58
N PHE A 387 -25.21 -10.74 3.75
CA PHE A 387 -24.03 -10.04 3.25
C PHE A 387 -24.19 -9.53 1.80
N GLU A 388 -24.96 -10.25 0.98
CA GLU A 388 -25.29 -9.89 -0.40
C GLU A 388 -25.94 -8.49 -0.54
N GLU A 389 -26.82 -8.08 0.38
CA GLU A 389 -27.49 -6.77 0.29
C GLU A 389 -26.51 -5.63 0.62
N ILE A 390 -25.52 -5.88 1.47
CA ILE A 390 -24.59 -4.88 1.98
C ILE A 390 -23.49 -4.56 0.98
N PHE A 391 -23.07 -5.53 0.15
CA PHE A 391 -22.06 -5.33 -0.90
C PHE A 391 -22.62 -4.88 -2.26
N SER A 392 -23.95 -4.80 -2.41
CA SER A 392 -24.61 -4.38 -3.67
C SER A 392 -24.71 -2.87 -3.91
N LEU A 393 -24.23 -2.06 -2.96
CA LEU A 393 -24.09 -0.59 -3.05
C LEU A 393 -22.63 -0.19 -3.26
#